data_AF-A0A7J4PP35-F1
#
_entry.id   AF-A0A7J4PP35-F1
#
_cell.length_a   1.000
_cell.length_b   1.000
_cell.length_c   1.000
_cell.angle_alpha   90.00
_cell.angle_beta   90.00
_cell.angle_gamma   90.00
#
_symmetry.space_group_name_H-M   'P 1'
#
loop_
_entity.id
_entity.type
_entity.pdbx_description
1 polymer ?
#
loop_
_entity_poly.entity_id
_entity_poly.type
_entity_poly.pdbx_seq_one_letter_code
_entity_poly.pdbx_strand_id
1 'polypeptide(L)'
;MTVLALFLAGAEAATITVGPEGCDHVSIQAAIDAASPGDVVEVQGGTYRENLVVDMSIVLRGAGNGTEKPIVDADGRGSAATLVADGVLLEGFVLENAGFGWAGIDVRSKDNLIRGNLVTDNSWYGIFLDGSSGSVIEENVVWNNKYGIWINAGSNDNRILKNVLENNENYNAFDLGTNFWDGNFYGDFDGSAPIYEVPGISSVDQSPSGPEKEPVVEETSEVPDDLTEADHLQEGAVGESLDLIGQDSEDDFAEDGSSANLTPEASTAEESAKRPGLSLMDLGEVFDSPSEEEKVEVPAGPAVGDSIVDAELGESETSESTEEPVADEPPEVTVAAVEAYTAKDWVGRGDALCRSGRYDEAVGCYDQAIEMVSELADAWDGKGDALQMTGSYDKAVRCYDRALEFDPDFAESWYHKGNTLQMLLRFDEALMCYDEALRIDPQFAEAWNKKGMTLNRLGRYQEALDCFDEALEIEPGYAAAWNNKSWALQMLGEGEEAKTALNNARALGYS
;
A
#
# COMPACT_ATOMS: atom_id res chain seq x y z
N MET A 1 17.22 2.15 -66.73
CA MET A 1 17.05 2.64 -65.36
C MET A 1 17.03 1.43 -64.45
N THR A 2 18.15 1.14 -63.81
CA THR A 2 18.31 0.03 -62.86
C THR A 2 17.92 0.59 -61.50
N VAL A 3 16.82 0.12 -60.92
CA VAL A 3 16.44 0.47 -59.54
C VAL A 3 17.30 -0.39 -58.63
N LEU A 4 18.18 0.29 -57.90
CA LEU A 4 19.05 -0.27 -56.87
C LEU A 4 18.16 -0.72 -55.70
N ALA A 5 18.02 -2.04 -55.54
CA ALA A 5 17.48 -2.60 -54.31
C ALA A 5 18.54 -2.38 -53.22
N LEU A 6 18.30 -1.38 -52.36
CA LEU A 6 19.03 -1.26 -51.10
C LEU A 6 18.53 -2.40 -50.20
N PHE A 7 19.31 -3.47 -50.13
CA PHE A 7 19.24 -4.40 -49.00
C PHE A 7 19.64 -3.58 -47.76
N LEU A 8 18.66 -3.26 -46.91
CA LEU A 8 18.94 -2.95 -45.52
C LEU A 8 19.47 -4.26 -44.91
N ALA A 9 20.79 -4.33 -44.80
CA ALA A 9 21.44 -5.30 -43.94
C ALA A 9 20.81 -5.14 -42.55
N GLY A 10 20.24 -6.22 -42.01
CA GLY A 10 19.81 -6.25 -40.63
C GLY A 10 21.02 -5.87 -39.77
N ALA A 11 20.90 -4.78 -39.02
CA ALA A 11 21.87 -4.47 -37.99
C ALA A 11 21.86 -5.66 -37.02
N GLU A 12 23.01 -6.29 -36.82
CA GLU A 12 23.16 -7.23 -35.70
C GLU A 12 22.87 -6.46 -34.41
N ALA A 13 22.09 -7.06 -33.52
CA ALA A 13 21.81 -6.52 -32.20
C ALA A 13 23.13 -6.14 -31.51
N ALA A 14 23.25 -4.89 -31.10
CA ALA A 14 24.41 -4.41 -30.38
C ALA A 14 24.32 -4.80 -28.90
N THR A 15 25.48 -4.95 -28.25
CA THR A 15 25.56 -5.11 -26.79
C THR A 15 26.13 -3.83 -26.19
N ILE A 16 25.35 -3.21 -25.29
CA ILE A 16 25.73 -2.02 -24.52
C ILE A 16 25.98 -2.48 -23.09
N THR A 17 27.22 -2.37 -22.63
CA THR A 17 27.59 -2.78 -21.27
C THR A 17 27.55 -1.59 -20.31
N VAL A 18 26.91 -1.77 -19.16
CA VAL A 18 26.83 -0.82 -18.05
C VAL A 18 27.56 -1.43 -16.85
N GLY A 19 28.60 -0.77 -16.33
CA GLY A 19 29.49 -1.34 -15.30
C GLY A 19 30.84 -1.84 -15.85
N PRO A 20 31.82 -2.24 -15.01
CA PRO A 20 33.24 -1.89 -15.22
C PRO A 20 33.96 -2.47 -16.46
N GLU A 21 35.01 -1.84 -17.03
CA GLU A 21 35.95 -0.87 -16.45
C GLU A 21 36.06 0.49 -17.19
N GLY A 22 36.05 1.57 -16.40
CA GLY A 22 36.24 2.96 -16.86
C GLY A 22 35.35 4.02 -16.18
N CYS A 23 34.41 3.64 -15.30
CA CYS A 23 33.42 4.60 -14.76
C CYS A 23 33.04 4.38 -13.29
N ASP A 24 32.75 5.50 -12.60
CA ASP A 24 31.91 5.59 -11.40
C ASP A 24 30.44 5.69 -11.87
N HIS A 25 29.63 4.67 -11.60
CA HIS A 25 28.15 4.69 -11.69
C HIS A 25 27.51 5.31 -12.96
N VAL A 26 27.70 4.71 -14.14
CA VAL A 26 26.89 5.04 -15.33
C VAL A 26 25.45 4.52 -15.12
N SER A 27 24.46 5.39 -15.32
CA SER A 27 23.02 5.07 -15.22
C SER A 27 22.59 4.00 -16.25
N ILE A 28 21.86 2.99 -15.79
CA ILE A 28 21.27 1.94 -16.65
C ILE A 28 20.29 2.59 -17.62
N GLN A 29 19.53 3.59 -17.17
CA GLN A 29 18.55 4.29 -17.99
C GLN A 29 19.18 4.92 -19.23
N ALA A 30 20.36 5.54 -19.09
CA ALA A 30 21.05 6.13 -20.23
C ALA A 30 21.45 5.08 -21.30
N ALA A 31 21.71 3.84 -20.90
CA ALA A 31 21.99 2.75 -21.84
C ALA A 31 20.72 2.23 -22.51
N ILE A 32 19.60 2.17 -21.80
CA ILE A 32 18.27 1.89 -22.36
C ILE A 32 17.92 2.96 -23.41
N ASP A 33 18.08 4.24 -23.08
CA ASP A 33 17.77 5.37 -23.96
C ASP A 33 18.65 5.40 -25.22
N ALA A 34 19.87 4.84 -25.14
CA ALA A 34 20.82 4.78 -26.25
C ALA A 34 20.66 3.52 -27.13
N ALA A 35 19.90 2.53 -26.68
CA ALA A 35 19.71 1.27 -27.38
C ALA A 35 18.81 1.42 -28.62
N SER A 36 18.86 0.43 -29.51
CA SER A 36 17.89 0.23 -30.59
C SER A 36 17.03 -1.01 -30.31
N PRO A 37 15.84 -1.14 -30.92
CA PRO A 37 15.03 -2.34 -30.75
C PRO A 37 15.80 -3.60 -31.15
N GLY A 38 15.82 -4.59 -30.26
CA GLY A 38 16.55 -5.85 -30.38
C GLY A 38 17.95 -5.84 -29.76
N ASP A 39 18.47 -4.68 -29.32
CA ASP A 39 19.77 -4.59 -28.66
C ASP A 39 19.76 -5.23 -27.27
N VAL A 40 20.95 -5.54 -26.78
CA VAL A 40 21.20 -6.08 -25.44
C VAL A 40 21.84 -5.01 -24.58
N VAL A 41 21.19 -4.64 -23.48
CA VAL A 41 21.78 -3.85 -22.40
C VAL A 41 22.22 -4.81 -21.31
N GLU A 42 23.54 -4.95 -21.14
CA GLU A 42 24.17 -5.84 -20.19
C GLU A 42 24.66 -5.04 -18.97
N VAL A 43 24.05 -5.27 -17.81
CA VAL A 43 24.32 -4.53 -16.58
C VAL A 43 25.15 -5.39 -15.64
N GLN A 44 26.35 -4.93 -15.32
CA GLN A 44 27.23 -5.65 -14.40
C GLN A 44 26.77 -5.49 -12.94
N GLY A 45 27.23 -6.42 -12.09
CA GLY A 45 26.92 -6.39 -10.65
C GLY A 45 27.27 -5.06 -9.96
N GLY A 46 26.37 -4.60 -9.10
CA GLY A 46 26.44 -3.32 -8.38
C GLY A 46 25.06 -2.86 -7.94
N THR A 47 24.99 -1.87 -7.05
CA THR A 47 23.73 -1.26 -6.61
C THR A 47 23.48 0.05 -7.35
N TYR A 48 22.32 0.15 -7.98
CA TYR A 48 21.85 1.27 -8.79
C TYR A 48 20.62 1.85 -8.11
N ARG A 49 20.74 3.08 -7.58
CA ARG A 49 19.67 3.78 -6.85
C ARG A 49 18.83 4.63 -7.80
N GLU A 50 18.18 3.98 -8.76
CA GLU A 50 17.35 4.63 -9.78
C GLU A 50 16.23 3.71 -10.24
N ASN A 51 15.10 4.30 -10.64
CA ASN A 51 14.03 3.55 -11.28
C ASN A 51 14.33 3.36 -12.77
N LEU A 52 13.98 2.19 -13.30
CA LEU A 52 14.15 1.88 -14.71
C LEU A 52 12.82 1.97 -15.45
N VAL A 53 12.82 2.63 -16.61
CA VAL A 53 11.71 2.63 -17.56
C VAL A 53 12.21 2.04 -18.87
N VAL A 54 11.67 0.88 -19.23
CA VAL A 54 11.99 0.18 -20.48
C VAL A 54 10.87 0.43 -21.47
N ASP A 55 11.08 1.43 -22.32
CA ASP A 55 10.11 1.91 -23.33
C ASP A 55 10.46 1.47 -24.76
N MET A 56 11.37 0.51 -24.88
CA MET A 56 11.81 -0.06 -26.14
C MET A 56 12.01 -1.57 -26.04
N SER A 57 11.75 -2.29 -27.14
CA SER A 57 11.86 -3.74 -27.21
C SER A 57 13.32 -4.17 -27.21
N ILE A 58 13.89 -4.43 -26.03
CA ILE A 58 15.31 -4.76 -25.83
C ILE A 58 15.47 -5.97 -24.92
N VAL A 59 16.70 -6.49 -24.86
CA VAL A 59 17.14 -7.44 -23.85
C VAL A 59 17.87 -6.69 -22.75
N LEU A 60 17.27 -6.56 -21.57
CA LEU A 60 17.91 -6.02 -20.38
C LEU A 60 18.37 -7.18 -19.49
N ARG A 61 19.69 -7.40 -19.41
CA ARG A 61 20.30 -8.55 -18.76
C ARG A 61 21.27 -8.12 -17.66
N GLY A 62 21.13 -8.70 -16.48
CA GLY A 62 22.14 -8.64 -15.44
C GLY A 62 23.28 -9.63 -15.70
N ALA A 63 24.48 -9.12 -15.92
CA ALA A 63 25.72 -9.89 -15.98
C ALA A 63 26.38 -9.89 -14.60
N GLY A 64 26.06 -10.90 -13.80
CA GLY A 64 26.80 -11.13 -12.57
C GLY A 64 28.23 -11.54 -12.90
N ASN A 65 29.22 -10.91 -12.26
CA ASN A 65 30.63 -11.34 -12.30
C ASN A 65 30.86 -12.63 -11.47
N GLY A 66 29.93 -13.58 -11.57
CA GLY A 66 29.95 -14.88 -10.89
C GLY A 66 29.44 -14.90 -9.45
N THR A 67 29.17 -13.76 -8.80
CA THR A 67 28.68 -13.75 -7.38
C THR A 67 27.58 -12.74 -7.05
N GLU A 68 27.41 -11.63 -7.77
CA GLU A 68 26.38 -10.63 -7.44
C GLU A 68 25.63 -10.16 -8.70
N LYS A 69 24.30 -10.30 -8.68
CA LYS A 69 23.40 -9.70 -9.68
C LYS A 69 23.37 -8.18 -9.51
N PRO A 70 23.14 -7.38 -10.56
CA PRO A 70 22.83 -5.96 -10.40
C PRO A 70 21.58 -5.76 -9.55
N ILE A 71 21.67 -4.85 -8.59
CA ILE A 71 20.58 -4.45 -7.70
C ILE A 71 20.03 -3.10 -8.17
N VAL A 72 18.74 -3.05 -8.45
CA VAL A 72 17.99 -1.83 -8.75
C VAL A 72 17.18 -1.50 -7.51
N ASP A 73 17.67 -0.53 -6.75
CA ASP A 73 17.06 -0.01 -5.52
C ASP A 73 16.22 1.23 -5.89
N ALA A 74 14.90 1.12 -5.78
CA ALA A 74 13.98 2.19 -6.11
C ALA A 74 13.97 3.34 -5.08
N ASP A 75 14.78 3.27 -4.00
CA ASP A 75 14.88 4.28 -2.95
C ASP A 75 13.52 4.67 -2.32
N GLY A 76 12.60 3.71 -2.25
CA GLY A 76 11.24 3.90 -1.75
C GLY A 76 10.34 4.74 -2.68
N ARG A 77 10.75 5.00 -3.92
CA ARG A 77 10.03 5.85 -4.89
C ARG A 77 9.74 5.09 -6.16
N GLY A 78 8.48 5.01 -6.57
CA GLY A 78 8.13 4.37 -7.84
C GLY A 78 8.44 2.86 -7.86
N SER A 79 8.26 2.26 -9.05
CA SER A 79 8.60 0.86 -9.31
C SER A 79 10.07 0.72 -9.65
N ALA A 80 10.76 -0.34 -9.19
CA ALA A 80 12.18 -0.52 -9.50
C ALA A 80 12.42 -0.69 -11.01
N ALA A 81 11.57 -1.48 -11.69
CA ALA A 81 11.48 -1.48 -13.15
C ALA A 81 10.05 -1.34 -13.65
N THR A 82 9.85 -0.51 -14.68
CA THR A 82 8.57 -0.35 -15.39
C THR A 82 8.76 -0.71 -16.86
N LEU A 83 8.04 -1.73 -17.34
CA LEU A 83 8.07 -2.18 -18.73
C LEU A 83 6.87 -1.58 -19.47
N VAL A 84 7.13 -0.73 -20.45
CA VAL A 84 6.09 -0.05 -21.25
C VAL A 84 6.18 -0.36 -22.74
N ALA A 85 7.23 -1.06 -23.19
CA ALA A 85 7.33 -1.60 -24.55
C ALA A 85 7.07 -3.10 -24.63
N ASP A 86 6.56 -3.55 -25.76
CA ASP A 86 6.30 -4.96 -26.03
C ASP A 86 7.60 -5.73 -26.33
N GLY A 87 7.64 -7.02 -26.00
CA GLY A 87 8.75 -7.89 -26.36
C GLY A 87 10.05 -7.64 -25.58
N VAL A 88 9.97 -7.03 -24.39
CA VAL A 88 11.14 -6.85 -23.53
C VAL A 88 11.54 -8.17 -22.89
N LEU A 89 12.84 -8.46 -22.86
CA LEU A 89 13.41 -9.49 -22.00
C LEU A 89 14.07 -8.83 -20.80
N LEU A 90 13.61 -9.15 -19.59
CA LEU A 90 14.20 -8.70 -18.33
C LEU A 90 14.71 -9.91 -17.54
N GLU A 91 16.03 -10.02 -17.37
CA GLU A 91 16.62 -11.14 -16.66
C GLU A 91 17.82 -10.79 -15.78
N GLY A 92 17.95 -11.50 -14.66
CA GLY A 92 19.17 -11.51 -13.86
C GLY A 92 19.36 -10.31 -12.93
N PHE A 93 18.29 -9.63 -12.52
CA PHE A 93 18.34 -8.49 -11.59
C PHE A 93 17.89 -8.86 -10.18
N VAL A 94 18.30 -8.04 -9.21
CA VAL A 94 17.60 -7.84 -7.94
C VAL A 94 16.85 -6.52 -8.05
N LEU A 95 15.54 -6.52 -7.79
CA LEU A 95 14.69 -5.34 -7.86
C LEU A 95 14.02 -5.14 -6.50
N GLU A 96 14.38 -4.06 -5.82
CA GLU A 96 14.05 -3.86 -4.42
C GLU A 96 13.62 -2.44 -4.05
N ASN A 97 13.04 -2.34 -2.85
CA ASN A 97 12.70 -1.08 -2.20
C ASN A 97 11.75 -0.20 -3.05
N ALA A 98 10.86 -0.81 -3.84
CA ALA A 98 9.81 -0.08 -4.52
C ALA A 98 8.85 0.55 -3.50
N GLY A 99 8.40 1.76 -3.84
CA GLY A 99 7.54 2.55 -2.98
C GLY A 99 6.15 1.96 -2.77
N PHE A 100 5.39 2.55 -1.87
CA PHE A 100 4.01 2.14 -1.61
C PHE A 100 3.13 2.33 -2.86
N GLY A 101 2.38 1.28 -3.23
CA GLY A 101 1.54 1.23 -4.42
C GLY A 101 2.30 0.90 -5.70
N TRP A 102 3.61 0.71 -5.61
CA TRP A 102 4.50 0.39 -6.72
C TRP A 102 5.00 -1.06 -6.63
N ALA A 103 5.66 -1.51 -7.69
CA ALA A 103 6.13 -2.88 -7.80
C ALA A 103 7.65 -2.93 -7.93
N GLY A 104 8.26 -4.03 -7.50
CA GLY A 104 9.63 -4.32 -7.95
C GLY A 104 9.68 -4.39 -9.47
N ILE A 105 8.69 -5.04 -10.10
CA ILE A 105 8.48 -5.05 -11.55
C ILE A 105 7.04 -4.68 -11.89
N ASP A 106 6.84 -3.57 -12.60
CA ASP A 106 5.55 -3.11 -13.13
C ASP A 106 5.50 -3.33 -14.65
N VAL A 107 4.53 -4.11 -15.12
CA VAL A 107 4.42 -4.55 -16.51
C VAL A 107 3.15 -3.99 -17.13
N ARG A 108 3.33 -3.04 -18.05
CA ARG A 108 2.24 -2.31 -18.74
C ARG A 108 2.20 -2.55 -20.24
N SER A 109 2.89 -3.60 -20.69
CA SER A 109 3.08 -3.95 -22.10
C SER A 109 2.93 -5.46 -22.32
N LYS A 110 3.08 -5.91 -23.56
CA LYS A 110 2.75 -7.26 -24.01
C LYS A 110 3.96 -8.07 -24.42
N ASP A 111 3.76 -9.39 -24.49
CA ASP A 111 4.72 -10.33 -25.05
C ASP A 111 6.12 -10.26 -24.42
N ASN A 112 6.21 -9.86 -23.14
CA ASN A 112 7.47 -9.75 -22.42
C ASN A 112 7.93 -11.09 -21.86
N LEU A 113 9.24 -11.25 -21.66
CA LEU A 113 9.83 -12.37 -20.93
C LEU A 113 10.55 -11.85 -19.69
N ILE A 114 10.00 -12.15 -18.52
CA ILE A 114 10.56 -11.75 -17.23
C ILE A 114 11.02 -13.01 -16.52
N ARG A 115 12.35 -13.16 -16.36
CA ARG A 115 12.90 -14.42 -15.83
C ARG A 115 14.11 -14.29 -14.95
N GLY A 116 14.25 -15.21 -13.99
CA GLY A 116 15.47 -15.33 -13.20
C GLY A 116 15.79 -14.10 -12.34
N ASN A 117 14.80 -13.27 -12.01
CA ASN A 117 14.97 -12.08 -11.17
C ASN A 117 14.72 -12.41 -9.70
N LEU A 118 15.34 -11.64 -8.81
CA LEU A 118 14.91 -11.50 -7.42
C LEU A 118 14.07 -10.24 -7.32
N VAL A 119 12.88 -10.35 -6.76
CA VAL A 119 11.99 -9.21 -6.56
C VAL A 119 11.61 -9.18 -5.09
N THR A 120 12.19 -8.22 -4.36
CA THR A 120 12.19 -8.31 -2.90
C THR A 120 12.14 -6.99 -2.18
N ASP A 121 11.74 -7.02 -0.90
CA ASP A 121 11.73 -5.85 -0.01
C ASP A 121 10.93 -4.67 -0.60
N ASN A 122 9.90 -4.97 -1.40
CA ASN A 122 9.05 -3.94 -1.99
C ASN A 122 7.84 -3.66 -1.09
N SER A 123 7.53 -2.38 -0.90
CA SER A 123 6.46 -1.94 0.01
C SER A 123 5.05 -2.40 -0.40
N TRP A 124 4.88 -2.84 -1.65
CA TRP A 124 3.60 -3.33 -2.14
C TRP A 124 3.73 -4.60 -2.99
N TYR A 125 3.89 -4.49 -4.31
CA TYR A 125 3.90 -5.66 -5.18
C TYR A 125 5.33 -6.13 -5.44
N GLY A 126 5.55 -7.43 -5.50
CA GLY A 126 6.72 -7.98 -6.16
C GLY A 126 6.61 -7.70 -7.66
N ILE A 127 5.69 -8.40 -8.34
CA ILE A 127 5.43 -8.22 -9.76
C ILE A 127 3.96 -7.81 -9.95
N PHE A 128 3.74 -6.73 -10.68
CA PHE A 128 2.42 -6.22 -11.00
C PHE A 128 2.19 -6.23 -12.51
N LEU A 129 1.11 -6.89 -12.94
CA LEU A 129 0.71 -7.04 -14.33
C LEU A 129 -0.55 -6.19 -14.59
N ASP A 130 -0.36 -5.02 -15.19
CA ASP A 130 -1.41 -4.05 -15.48
C ASP A 130 -1.63 -3.88 -16.98
N GLY A 131 -2.70 -4.47 -17.52
CA GLY A 131 -2.97 -4.47 -18.96
C GLY A 131 -1.99 -5.32 -19.79
N SER A 132 -1.21 -6.21 -19.16
CA SER A 132 -0.28 -7.12 -19.85
C SER A 132 -1.01 -8.29 -20.52
N SER A 133 -0.56 -8.68 -21.70
CA SER A 133 -1.01 -9.91 -22.36
C SER A 133 0.10 -10.65 -23.08
N GLY A 134 0.06 -11.98 -23.10
CA GLY A 134 1.04 -12.80 -23.80
C GLY A 134 2.42 -12.87 -23.14
N SER A 135 2.61 -12.21 -21.99
CA SER A 135 3.88 -12.19 -21.28
C SER A 135 4.15 -13.51 -20.55
N VAL A 136 5.43 -13.87 -20.43
CA VAL A 136 5.91 -15.04 -19.70
C VAL A 136 6.70 -14.56 -18.48
N ILE A 137 6.26 -15.00 -17.30
CA ILE A 137 6.87 -14.70 -16.01
C ILE A 137 7.37 -16.03 -15.46
N GLU A 138 8.68 -16.29 -15.58
CA GLU A 138 9.23 -17.60 -15.25
C GLU A 138 10.48 -17.58 -14.38
N GLU A 139 10.61 -18.56 -13.49
CA GLU A 139 11.86 -18.77 -12.70
C GLU A 139 12.29 -17.53 -11.88
N ASN A 140 11.36 -16.66 -11.50
CA ASN A 140 11.63 -15.53 -10.61
C ASN A 140 11.47 -15.96 -9.14
N VAL A 141 12.22 -15.31 -8.25
CA VAL A 141 12.03 -15.39 -6.80
C VAL A 141 11.39 -14.07 -6.38
N VAL A 142 10.19 -14.14 -5.83
CA VAL A 142 9.41 -13.00 -5.35
C VAL A 142 9.23 -13.17 -3.85
N TRP A 143 10.04 -12.42 -3.09
CA TRP A 143 10.28 -12.69 -1.68
C TRP A 143 10.18 -11.44 -0.83
N ASN A 144 9.56 -11.50 0.36
CA ASN A 144 9.48 -10.36 1.30
C ASN A 144 8.85 -9.09 0.72
N ASN A 145 7.73 -9.24 0.01
CA ASN A 145 6.92 -8.13 -0.47
C ASN A 145 5.57 -8.14 0.23
N LYS A 146 4.82 -7.04 0.21
CA LYS A 146 3.44 -7.06 0.74
C LYS A 146 2.53 -8.01 -0.05
N TYR A 147 2.69 -8.09 -1.37
CA TYR A 147 2.02 -9.01 -2.28
C TYR A 147 3.03 -9.60 -3.25
N GLY A 148 2.91 -10.89 -3.58
CA GLY A 148 3.82 -11.53 -4.53
C GLY A 148 3.59 -11.09 -5.97
N ILE A 149 2.81 -11.86 -6.73
CA ILE A 149 2.42 -11.51 -8.12
C ILE A 149 0.96 -11.08 -8.15
N TRP A 150 0.70 -9.86 -8.63
CA TRP A 150 -0.66 -9.33 -8.75
C TRP A 150 -1.03 -9.05 -10.21
N ILE A 151 -2.20 -9.52 -10.63
CA ILE A 151 -2.68 -9.44 -12.01
C ILE A 151 -4.07 -8.79 -12.04
N ASN A 152 -4.16 -7.64 -12.71
CA ASN A 152 -5.39 -6.87 -12.84
C ASN A 152 -6.41 -7.48 -13.80
N ALA A 153 -7.67 -7.08 -13.63
CA ALA A 153 -8.75 -7.43 -14.55
C ALA A 153 -8.44 -6.86 -15.95
N GLY A 154 -8.27 -7.75 -16.94
CA GLY A 154 -7.89 -7.39 -18.31
C GLY A 154 -6.45 -7.76 -18.69
N SER A 155 -5.62 -8.13 -17.72
CA SER A 155 -4.33 -8.77 -17.97
C SER A 155 -4.56 -10.27 -18.19
N ASN A 156 -4.50 -10.73 -19.44
CA ASN A 156 -4.91 -12.08 -19.85
C ASN A 156 -3.84 -12.75 -20.70
N ASP A 157 -3.92 -14.07 -20.84
CA ASP A 157 -3.03 -14.88 -21.67
C ASP A 157 -1.55 -14.80 -21.25
N ASN A 158 -1.27 -14.36 -20.02
CA ASN A 158 0.07 -14.41 -19.45
C ASN A 158 0.35 -15.82 -18.93
N ARG A 159 1.63 -16.23 -18.93
CA ARG A 159 2.08 -17.55 -18.45
C ARG A 159 3.02 -17.37 -17.27
N ILE A 160 2.57 -17.80 -16.09
CA ILE A 160 3.29 -17.66 -14.83
C ILE A 160 3.81 -19.04 -14.44
N LEU A 161 5.12 -19.25 -14.62
CA LEU A 161 5.72 -20.58 -14.63
C LEU A 161 6.88 -20.69 -13.64
N LYS A 162 6.85 -21.68 -12.74
CA LYS A 162 8.03 -22.03 -11.92
C LYS A 162 8.64 -20.87 -11.11
N ASN A 163 7.83 -19.92 -10.69
CA ASN A 163 8.26 -18.86 -9.78
C ASN A 163 8.25 -19.37 -8.33
N VAL A 164 9.09 -18.79 -7.48
CA VAL A 164 9.11 -18.99 -6.04
C VAL A 164 8.49 -17.77 -5.38
N LEU A 165 7.41 -17.96 -4.64
CA LEU A 165 6.65 -16.92 -3.95
C LEU A 165 6.64 -17.24 -2.46
N GLU A 166 7.47 -16.55 -1.69
CA GLU A 166 7.75 -16.89 -0.29
C GLU A 166 7.86 -15.65 0.59
N ASN A 167 7.41 -15.75 1.84
CA ASN A 167 7.49 -14.66 2.82
C ASN A 167 6.85 -13.35 2.34
N ASN A 168 5.81 -13.41 1.50
CA ASN A 168 5.06 -12.22 1.13
C ASN A 168 3.89 -12.04 2.11
N GLU A 169 3.71 -10.84 2.66
CA GLU A 169 2.82 -10.59 3.80
C GLU A 169 1.35 -10.96 3.50
N ASN A 170 0.90 -10.71 2.27
CA ASN A 170 -0.44 -10.98 1.80
C ASN A 170 -0.34 -11.74 0.47
N TYR A 171 -1.28 -12.66 0.23
CA TYR A 171 -1.51 -13.37 -1.04
C TYR A 171 -0.29 -13.44 -1.97
N ASN A 172 0.44 -14.56 -1.93
CA ASN A 172 1.57 -14.82 -2.84
C ASN A 172 1.21 -14.62 -4.33
N ALA A 173 -0.05 -14.83 -4.71
CA ALA A 173 -0.57 -14.50 -6.03
C ALA A 173 -2.02 -14.03 -5.96
N PHE A 174 -2.38 -13.06 -6.79
CA PHE A 174 -3.77 -12.64 -7.01
C PHE A 174 -4.02 -12.41 -8.50
N ASP A 175 -5.04 -13.07 -9.05
CA ASP A 175 -5.33 -13.07 -10.49
C ASP A 175 -6.80 -12.78 -10.78
N LEU A 176 -7.06 -11.64 -11.41
CA LEU A 176 -8.40 -11.24 -11.89
C LEU A 176 -8.59 -11.47 -13.40
N GLY A 177 -7.60 -12.04 -14.08
CA GLY A 177 -7.60 -12.30 -15.51
C GLY A 177 -7.70 -13.78 -15.87
N THR A 178 -7.54 -14.08 -17.15
CA THR A 178 -7.46 -15.44 -17.68
C THR A 178 -6.00 -15.78 -17.98
N ASN A 179 -5.24 -16.13 -16.95
CA ASN A 179 -3.81 -16.44 -17.06
C ASN A 179 -3.51 -17.89 -16.73
N PHE A 180 -2.38 -18.37 -17.24
CA PHE A 180 -1.94 -19.74 -17.06
C PHE A 180 -0.87 -19.81 -15.99
N TRP A 181 -1.11 -20.61 -14.95
CA TRP A 181 -0.18 -20.85 -13.85
C TRP A 181 0.25 -22.32 -13.85
N ASP A 182 1.55 -22.59 -13.78
CA ASP A 182 2.08 -23.95 -13.70
C ASP A 182 3.43 -24.02 -13.00
N GLY A 183 3.58 -25.00 -12.09
CA GLY A 183 4.84 -25.30 -11.42
C GLY A 183 5.39 -24.23 -10.48
N ASN A 184 4.60 -23.21 -10.11
CA ASN A 184 5.00 -22.21 -9.11
C ASN A 184 5.03 -22.80 -7.70
N PHE A 185 5.88 -22.25 -6.84
CA PHE A 185 6.05 -22.64 -5.45
C PHE A 185 5.53 -21.54 -4.52
N TYR A 186 4.76 -21.93 -3.51
CA TYR A 186 4.10 -21.06 -2.53
C TYR A 186 4.36 -21.63 -1.12
N GLY A 187 5.00 -20.89 -0.21
CA GLY A 187 5.21 -21.40 1.16
C GLY A 187 5.89 -20.41 2.12
N ASP A 188 5.71 -20.66 3.42
CA ASP A 188 6.41 -20.02 4.54
C ASP A 188 7.38 -21.05 5.16
N PHE A 189 8.70 -20.83 5.08
CA PHE A 189 9.69 -21.73 5.68
C PHE A 189 10.33 -21.13 6.94
N ASP A 190 10.19 -21.85 8.07
CA ASP A 190 10.84 -21.60 9.36
C ASP A 190 12.34 -22.01 9.31
N GLY A 191 13.24 -21.05 9.56
CA GLY A 191 14.15 -21.24 10.70
C GLY A 191 15.65 -20.98 10.57
N SER A 192 16.25 -20.94 9.38
CA SER A 192 17.71 -20.69 9.30
C SER A 192 18.18 -20.22 7.93
N ALA A 193 18.14 -18.92 7.67
CA ALA A 193 18.71 -18.24 6.49
C ALA A 193 20.18 -18.66 6.23
N PRO A 194 20.68 -18.72 4.97
CA PRO A 194 20.59 -17.66 3.97
C PRO A 194 20.07 -18.09 2.58
N ILE A 195 19.54 -17.10 1.82
CA ILE A 195 19.08 -17.26 0.43
C ILE A 195 20.30 -17.23 -0.50
N TYR A 196 20.57 -18.31 -1.25
CA TYR A 196 20.66 -18.35 -2.73
C TYR A 196 21.25 -19.66 -3.26
N GLU A 197 20.46 -20.42 -4.05
CA GLU A 197 20.94 -21.16 -5.22
C GLU A 197 19.74 -21.60 -6.10
N VAL A 198 19.81 -21.35 -7.41
CA VAL A 198 18.85 -21.86 -8.40
C VAL A 198 19.62 -22.74 -9.40
N PRO A 199 19.54 -24.07 -9.25
CA PRO A 199 19.19 -24.87 -10.42
C PRO A 199 18.36 -26.12 -10.07
N GLY A 200 17.14 -26.18 -10.61
CA GLY A 200 16.40 -27.42 -10.83
C GLY A 200 15.43 -27.85 -9.71
N ILE A 201 14.14 -27.74 -10.05
CA ILE A 201 12.99 -28.60 -9.65
C ILE A 201 12.61 -28.64 -8.14
N SER A 202 11.35 -28.84 -7.70
CA SER A 202 10.07 -29.21 -8.32
C SER A 202 8.87 -28.84 -7.42
N SER A 203 7.77 -28.44 -8.08
CA SER A 203 6.33 -28.67 -7.81
C SER A 203 5.84 -29.17 -6.44
N VAL A 204 4.89 -28.45 -5.85
CA VAL A 204 3.49 -28.89 -5.61
C VAL A 204 2.58 -27.65 -5.64
N ASP A 205 1.45 -27.71 -6.39
CA ASP A 205 0.47 -26.62 -6.57
C ASP A 205 -0.83 -26.89 -5.78
N GLN A 206 -1.35 -25.86 -5.10
CA GLN A 206 -2.77 -25.46 -4.92
C GLN A 206 -2.75 -23.98 -4.46
N SER A 207 -3.50 -22.99 -4.97
CA SER A 207 -4.40 -22.85 -6.12
C SER A 207 -4.58 -21.34 -6.43
N PRO A 208 -5.02 -20.94 -7.65
CA PRO A 208 -5.32 -19.56 -8.08
C PRO A 208 -6.69 -18.98 -7.62
N SER A 209 -7.26 -19.48 -6.52
CA SER A 209 -8.52 -18.95 -5.95
C SER A 209 -8.33 -18.73 -4.45
N GLY A 210 -8.42 -17.46 -4.01
CA GLY A 210 -8.26 -17.10 -2.60
C GLY A 210 -9.24 -17.85 -1.68
N PRO A 211 -8.87 -18.13 -0.42
CA PRO A 211 -9.74 -18.86 0.49
C PRO A 211 -10.99 -18.02 0.85
N GLU A 212 -12.18 -18.58 0.59
CA GLU A 212 -13.38 -18.25 1.36
C GLU A 212 -13.10 -18.63 2.83
N LYS A 213 -13.02 -17.64 3.72
CA LYS A 213 -12.98 -17.92 5.16
C LYS A 213 -14.37 -18.40 5.59
N GLU A 214 -14.57 -19.70 5.74
CA GLU A 214 -15.62 -20.20 6.62
C GLU A 214 -15.33 -19.80 8.07
N PRO A 215 -16.36 -19.48 8.89
CA PRO A 215 -16.16 -18.97 10.23
C PRO A 215 -15.65 -20.07 11.17
N VAL A 216 -14.56 -19.76 11.89
CA VAL A 216 -14.11 -20.57 13.02
C VAL A 216 -15.15 -20.45 14.13
N VAL A 217 -15.89 -21.53 14.37
CA VAL A 217 -16.71 -21.69 15.57
C VAL A 217 -15.75 -22.03 16.71
N GLU A 218 -15.49 -21.07 17.58
CA GLU A 218 -14.90 -21.34 18.89
C GLU A 218 -15.95 -22.07 19.75
N GLU A 219 -15.88 -23.40 19.84
CA GLU A 219 -16.47 -24.10 20.98
C GLU A 219 -15.49 -24.10 22.15
N THR A 220 -15.88 -23.35 23.17
CA THR A 220 -15.31 -23.43 24.51
C THR A 220 -15.81 -24.72 25.19
N SER A 221 -14.90 -25.48 25.81
CA SER A 221 -14.96 -25.87 27.24
C SER A 221 -14.24 -27.19 27.56
N GLU A 222 -13.33 -27.07 28.54
CA GLU A 222 -13.01 -27.99 29.64
C GLU A 222 -12.41 -29.40 29.38
N VAL A 223 -11.36 -29.67 30.14
CA VAL A 223 -10.59 -30.92 30.34
C VAL A 223 -10.74 -31.29 31.83
N PRO A 224 -10.48 -32.53 32.36
CA PRO A 224 -10.23 -33.88 31.78
C PRO A 224 -11.09 -35.01 32.42
N ASP A 225 -10.97 -36.26 31.95
CA ASP A 225 -10.49 -37.40 32.78
C ASP A 225 -10.47 -38.76 32.03
N ASP A 226 -9.27 -39.34 32.03
CA ASP A 226 -8.92 -40.73 32.38
C ASP A 226 -9.34 -41.97 31.53
N LEU A 227 -8.32 -42.84 31.35
CA LEU A 227 -8.29 -44.30 31.13
C LEU A 227 -8.58 -44.97 29.76
N THR A 228 -7.49 -45.53 29.23
CA THR A 228 -7.28 -46.95 28.82
C THR A 228 -7.70 -47.47 27.42
N GLU A 229 -6.64 -47.81 26.68
CA GLU A 229 -6.31 -49.09 26.02
C GLU A 229 -7.23 -49.78 24.97
N ALA A 230 -6.49 -50.35 24.01
CA ALA A 230 -6.73 -51.54 23.18
C ALA A 230 -7.47 -51.33 21.85
N ASP A 231 -6.75 -51.37 20.73
CA ASP A 231 -6.36 -52.58 19.95
C ASP A 231 -7.53 -53.21 19.18
N HIS A 232 -7.51 -53.03 17.85
CA HIS A 232 -7.40 -54.10 16.85
C HIS A 232 -8.08 -53.74 15.51
N LEU A 233 -7.27 -53.82 14.45
CA LEU A 233 -7.43 -54.63 13.21
C LEU A 233 -8.79 -54.56 12.48
N GLN A 234 -8.91 -54.65 11.17
CA GLN A 234 -8.05 -54.69 9.99
C GLN A 234 -9.04 -55.05 8.86
N GLU A 235 -8.80 -54.52 7.66
CA GLU A 235 -9.22 -55.05 6.34
C GLU A 235 -10.70 -55.07 5.94
N GLY A 236 -10.91 -54.84 4.64
CA GLY A 236 -11.97 -55.52 3.91
C GLY A 236 -12.62 -54.74 2.78
N ALA A 237 -11.86 -54.54 1.71
CA ALA A 237 -12.27 -53.93 0.46
C ALA A 237 -13.47 -54.58 -0.29
N VAL A 238 -13.97 -53.81 -1.25
CA VAL A 238 -14.62 -54.18 -2.54
C VAL A 238 -16.13 -54.49 -2.55
N GLY A 239 -16.85 -53.76 -3.41
CA GLY A 239 -17.59 -54.42 -4.50
C GLY A 239 -19.10 -54.24 -4.57
N GLU A 240 -19.52 -53.25 -5.37
CA GLU A 240 -20.60 -53.28 -6.37
C GLU A 240 -21.92 -54.06 -6.10
N SER A 241 -22.98 -53.25 -5.97
CA SER A 241 -24.18 -53.23 -6.85
C SER A 241 -25.32 -54.26 -6.70
N LEU A 242 -26.52 -53.66 -6.82
CA LEU A 242 -27.80 -54.14 -7.36
C LEU A 242 -28.88 -54.73 -6.43
N ASP A 243 -30.02 -54.03 -6.51
CA ASP A 243 -31.41 -54.48 -6.55
C ASP A 243 -32.06 -55.13 -5.32
N LEU A 244 -33.02 -54.40 -4.74
CA LEU A 244 -34.27 -54.99 -4.26
C LEU A 244 -35.47 -54.08 -4.57
N ILE A 245 -36.46 -54.70 -5.21
CA ILE A 245 -37.78 -54.20 -5.61
C ILE A 245 -38.82 -54.59 -4.54
N GLY A 246 -39.86 -53.76 -4.37
CA GLY A 246 -41.21 -54.13 -3.88
C GLY A 246 -41.53 -53.64 -2.47
N GLN A 247 -42.71 -53.15 -2.10
CA GLN A 247 -44.09 -53.14 -2.62
C GLN A 247 -44.87 -52.14 -1.71
N ASP A 248 -45.67 -51.20 -2.20
CA ASP A 248 -47.12 -51.24 -2.54
C ASP A 248 -47.96 -50.34 -1.61
N SER A 249 -49.06 -49.84 -2.20
CA SER A 249 -50.28 -49.19 -1.64
C SER A 249 -50.20 -47.69 -1.29
N GLU A 250 -51.16 -46.82 -1.61
CA GLU A 250 -52.45 -46.86 -2.35
C GLU A 250 -52.93 -45.40 -2.53
N ASP A 251 -53.83 -45.19 -3.49
CA ASP A 251 -54.86 -44.12 -3.59
C ASP A 251 -54.45 -42.65 -3.88
N ASP A 252 -55.12 -41.84 -4.70
CA ASP A 252 -56.17 -41.98 -5.73
C ASP A 252 -56.34 -40.58 -6.40
N PHE A 253 -56.98 -40.52 -7.58
CA PHE A 253 -57.49 -39.34 -8.34
C PHE A 253 -56.64 -38.62 -9.41
N ALA A 254 -56.97 -39.00 -10.66
CA ALA A 254 -57.10 -38.28 -11.93
C ALA A 254 -57.56 -36.80 -11.84
N GLU A 255 -57.49 -35.90 -12.83
CA GLU A 255 -57.32 -35.89 -14.30
C GLU A 255 -57.05 -34.39 -14.64
N ASP A 256 -56.16 -34.00 -15.55
CA ASP A 256 -56.44 -33.57 -16.94
C ASP A 256 -55.30 -32.56 -17.23
N GLY A 257 -54.52 -32.51 -18.30
CA GLY A 257 -54.58 -33.07 -19.64
C GLY A 257 -54.01 -31.99 -20.59
N SER A 258 -53.46 -32.44 -21.72
CA SER A 258 -53.04 -31.66 -22.89
C SER A 258 -51.64 -31.03 -22.93
N SER A 259 -50.72 -31.85 -23.45
CA SER A 259 -49.52 -31.51 -24.23
C SER A 259 -49.79 -30.64 -25.47
N ALA A 260 -48.80 -29.83 -25.91
CA ALA A 260 -47.99 -30.10 -27.11
C ALA A 260 -47.19 -28.88 -27.61
N ASN A 261 -45.95 -29.17 -27.99
CA ASN A 261 -44.95 -28.35 -28.70
C ASN A 261 -45.48 -27.59 -29.93
N LEU A 262 -44.82 -26.46 -30.27
CA LEU A 262 -43.95 -26.27 -31.44
C LEU A 262 -43.60 -24.78 -31.65
N THR A 263 -42.31 -24.48 -31.84
CA THR A 263 -41.69 -23.23 -32.34
C THR A 263 -41.82 -23.10 -33.88
N PRO A 264 -41.29 -22.07 -34.57
CA PRO A 264 -41.06 -20.63 -34.28
C PRO A 264 -41.63 -19.70 -35.41
N GLU A 265 -41.68 -18.37 -35.23
CA GLU A 265 -41.44 -17.37 -36.30
C GLU A 265 -41.41 -15.93 -35.76
N ALA A 266 -40.63 -15.08 -36.42
CA ALA A 266 -40.26 -13.72 -36.03
C ALA A 266 -41.24 -12.64 -36.52
N SER A 267 -41.41 -11.54 -35.77
CA SER A 267 -41.40 -10.16 -36.31
C SER A 267 -41.53 -9.08 -35.21
N THR A 268 -40.62 -8.10 -35.29
CA THR A 268 -40.73 -6.65 -35.02
C THR A 268 -41.78 -6.07 -34.07
N ALA A 269 -41.32 -5.35 -33.03
CA ALA A 269 -41.41 -3.87 -32.87
C ALA A 269 -41.39 -3.44 -31.37
N GLU A 270 -40.56 -2.43 -31.06
CA GLU A 270 -40.69 -1.31 -30.08
C GLU A 270 -41.26 -1.62 -28.66
N GLU A 271 -40.75 -1.13 -27.52
CA GLU A 271 -40.31 0.22 -27.15
C GLU A 271 -39.68 0.21 -25.73
N SER A 272 -38.68 1.08 -25.53
CA SER A 272 -38.17 1.74 -24.31
C SER A 272 -38.17 1.08 -22.91
N ALA A 273 -37.00 1.12 -22.26
CA ALA A 273 -36.83 1.90 -21.01
C ALA A 273 -35.33 2.09 -20.69
N LYS A 274 -34.91 3.37 -20.69
CA LYS A 274 -33.61 3.87 -20.25
C LYS A 274 -33.37 3.57 -18.75
N ARG A 275 -32.21 3.03 -18.41
CA ARG A 275 -31.61 3.20 -17.06
C ARG A 275 -30.76 4.49 -17.08
N PRO A 276 -30.89 5.41 -16.11
CA PRO A 276 -29.96 6.53 -16.01
C PRO A 276 -28.66 6.03 -15.37
N GLY A 277 -27.54 6.43 -15.96
CA GLY A 277 -26.21 6.26 -15.38
C GLY A 277 -26.04 7.15 -14.15
N LEU A 278 -25.44 6.59 -13.11
CA LEU A 278 -24.98 7.33 -11.94
C LEU A 278 -23.61 7.93 -12.26
N SER A 279 -23.54 9.26 -12.24
CA SER A 279 -22.32 10.04 -12.35
C SER A 279 -21.65 10.20 -10.99
N LEU A 280 -20.32 10.16 -11.00
CA LEU A 280 -19.41 10.69 -9.98
C LEU A 280 -19.89 12.05 -9.46
N MET A 281 -20.18 12.15 -8.16
CA MET A 281 -20.17 13.40 -7.38
C MET A 281 -20.08 13.10 -5.87
N ASP A 282 -19.35 13.97 -5.18
CA ASP A 282 -19.17 14.15 -3.72
C ASP A 282 -17.96 13.48 -3.04
N LEU A 283 -16.77 13.87 -3.50
CA LEU A 283 -15.61 14.12 -2.64
C LEU A 283 -15.56 15.61 -2.34
N GLY A 284 -15.94 16.01 -1.13
CA GLY A 284 -15.72 17.37 -0.65
C GLY A 284 -16.60 17.75 0.52
N GLU A 285 -16.13 17.53 1.75
CA GLU A 285 -16.32 18.51 2.82
C GLU A 285 -14.97 18.73 3.52
N VAL A 286 -14.58 19.99 3.46
CA VAL A 286 -13.30 20.59 3.84
C VAL A 286 -13.45 21.12 5.26
N PHE A 287 -12.37 21.01 6.03
CA PHE A 287 -12.17 21.65 7.33
C PHE A 287 -12.61 23.13 7.31
N ASP A 288 -13.57 23.48 8.14
CA ASP A 288 -13.95 24.87 8.39
C ASP A 288 -13.04 25.45 9.47
N SER A 289 -12.31 26.53 9.14
CA SER A 289 -11.49 27.30 10.08
C SER A 289 -12.07 28.73 10.13
N PRO A 290 -12.41 29.28 11.31
CA PRO A 290 -12.90 30.64 11.38
C PRO A 290 -11.74 31.63 11.25
N SER A 291 -11.94 32.61 10.37
CA SER A 291 -11.08 33.77 10.16
C SER A 291 -11.48 34.92 11.09
N GLU A 292 -10.53 35.44 11.86
CA GLU A 292 -10.54 36.85 12.26
C GLU A 292 -9.12 37.43 12.08
N GLU A 293 -9.03 38.42 11.22
CA GLU A 293 -7.83 39.23 10.98
C GLU A 293 -7.62 40.21 12.14
N GLU A 294 -6.46 40.16 12.81
CA GLU A 294 -5.90 41.34 13.49
C GLU A 294 -4.48 41.59 12.98
N LYS A 295 -4.30 42.74 12.31
CA LYS A 295 -3.04 43.19 11.71
C LYS A 295 -2.01 43.52 12.79
N VAL A 296 -0.84 42.92 12.71
CA VAL A 296 0.38 43.45 13.34
C VAL A 296 1.52 43.46 12.31
N GLU A 297 1.96 44.66 11.94
CA GLU A 297 3.11 44.91 11.05
C GLU A 297 4.43 44.63 11.77
N VAL A 298 5.36 43.93 11.10
CA VAL A 298 6.79 43.86 11.48
C VAL A 298 7.64 43.89 10.18
N PRO A 299 8.76 44.66 10.13
CA PRO A 299 9.30 45.17 8.88
C PRO A 299 10.29 44.22 8.16
N ALA A 300 10.41 44.44 6.84
CA ALA A 300 11.25 43.71 5.90
C ALA A 300 12.75 43.82 6.19
N GLY A 301 13.44 42.67 6.26
CA GLY A 301 14.91 42.59 6.19
C GLY A 301 15.42 42.76 4.75
N PRO A 302 16.62 43.32 4.54
CA PRO A 302 17.12 43.62 3.21
C PRO A 302 17.78 42.41 2.54
N ALA A 303 17.64 42.35 1.22
CA ALA A 303 18.33 41.42 0.33
C ALA A 303 19.41 42.17 -0.47
N VAL A 304 20.65 41.67 -0.52
CA VAL A 304 21.69 41.92 -1.54
C VAL A 304 22.75 40.80 -1.36
N GLY A 305 23.33 40.10 -2.34
CA GLY A 305 23.61 40.39 -3.75
C GLY A 305 25.13 40.54 -3.93
N ASP A 306 25.71 39.73 -4.82
CA ASP A 306 27.16 39.55 -5.05
C ASP A 306 27.93 40.78 -5.61
N SER A 307 29.25 40.72 -5.38
CA SER A 307 30.40 41.19 -6.21
C SER A 307 31.25 42.41 -5.78
N ILE A 308 32.50 42.08 -5.42
CA ILE A 308 33.83 42.59 -5.84
C ILE A 308 34.10 44.11 -5.89
N VAL A 309 35.09 44.57 -5.13
CA VAL A 309 36.28 45.35 -5.59
C VAL A 309 37.42 45.32 -4.57
N ASP A 310 38.64 45.17 -5.09
CA ASP A 310 39.95 45.21 -4.41
C ASP A 310 40.29 46.56 -3.75
N ALA A 311 40.99 46.52 -2.61
CA ALA A 311 42.04 47.51 -2.26
C ALA A 311 42.91 47.04 -1.07
N GLU A 312 44.05 46.50 -1.46
CA GLU A 312 45.37 46.39 -0.83
C GLU A 312 45.74 47.44 0.25
N LEU A 313 46.37 46.98 1.35
CA LEU A 313 47.68 47.41 1.91
C LEU A 313 47.75 47.42 3.46
N GLY A 314 48.78 46.76 3.99
CA GLY A 314 49.63 47.33 5.06
C GLY A 314 49.65 46.63 6.42
N GLU A 315 50.75 45.92 6.70
CA GLU A 315 51.08 45.16 7.91
C GLU A 315 51.50 45.99 9.15
N SER A 316 51.59 45.27 10.29
CA SER A 316 52.54 45.42 11.41
C SER A 316 52.24 46.49 12.47
N GLU A 317 52.65 46.39 13.74
CA GLU A 317 52.82 45.32 14.73
C GLU A 317 53.01 46.05 16.09
N THR A 318 52.82 45.34 17.21
CA THR A 318 53.42 45.56 18.56
C THR A 318 52.94 46.67 19.52
N SER A 319 52.42 46.17 20.66
CA SER A 319 52.68 46.52 22.09
C SER A 319 52.79 47.98 22.54
N GLU A 320 52.08 48.38 23.60
CA GLU A 320 52.45 48.22 25.02
C GLU A 320 51.43 48.96 25.92
N SER A 321 51.28 48.45 27.14
CA SER A 321 50.28 48.73 28.17
C SER A 321 50.42 50.04 28.96
N THR A 322 49.28 50.65 29.33
CA THR A 322 49.11 51.38 30.63
C THR A 322 47.65 51.28 31.11
N GLU A 323 47.43 50.68 32.28
CA GLU A 323 46.21 50.65 33.13
C GLU A 323 45.80 52.08 33.57
N GLU A 324 44.56 52.49 33.86
CA GLU A 324 43.41 52.02 34.69
C GLU A 324 42.11 52.77 34.24
N PRO A 325 40.84 52.55 34.73
CA PRO A 325 40.35 51.67 35.79
C PRO A 325 39.22 50.70 35.38
N VAL A 326 39.04 49.64 36.17
CA VAL A 326 38.01 48.59 35.99
C VAL A 326 36.62 49.15 36.26
N ALA A 327 35.84 49.38 35.20
CA ALA A 327 34.39 49.44 35.23
C ALA A 327 33.86 48.04 34.95
N ASP A 328 32.82 47.62 35.69
CA ASP A 328 32.12 46.34 35.56
C ASP A 328 32.08 45.86 34.11
N GLU A 329 32.81 44.77 33.82
CA GLU A 329 32.54 44.00 32.63
C GLU A 329 31.10 43.46 32.75
N PRO A 330 30.24 43.62 31.72
CA PRO A 330 29.01 42.86 31.67
C PRO A 330 29.41 41.38 31.76
N PRO A 331 28.67 40.53 32.50
CA PRO A 331 29.05 39.14 32.63
C PRO A 331 29.23 38.57 31.23
N GLU A 332 30.33 37.86 31.01
CA GLU A 332 30.48 36.97 29.86
C GLU A 332 29.18 36.18 29.75
N VAL A 333 28.35 36.56 28.78
CA VAL A 333 27.26 35.73 28.33
C VAL A 333 27.94 34.62 27.56
N THR A 334 28.46 33.64 28.30
CA THR A 334 28.75 32.33 27.74
C THR A 334 27.48 31.91 27.01
N VAL A 335 27.62 31.53 25.75
CA VAL A 335 26.56 30.99 24.88
C VAL A 335 26.12 29.58 25.37
N ALA A 336 26.10 29.38 26.68
CA ALA A 336 25.97 28.10 27.39
C ALA A 336 24.85 28.14 28.45
N ALA A 337 23.79 28.89 28.16
CA ALA A 337 22.48 28.71 28.77
C ALA A 337 21.41 28.72 27.68
N VAL A 338 21.63 27.93 26.61
CA VAL A 338 20.51 27.41 25.83
C VAL A 338 19.87 26.40 26.75
N GLU A 339 18.66 26.67 27.24
CA GLU A 339 17.83 25.66 27.91
C GLU A 339 17.87 24.41 27.03
N ALA A 340 18.44 23.32 27.54
CA ALA A 340 18.54 22.09 26.78
C ALA A 340 17.11 21.57 26.59
N TYR A 341 16.52 21.83 25.41
CA TYR A 341 15.22 21.32 25.05
C TYR A 341 15.22 19.80 25.22
N THR A 342 14.27 19.28 25.98
CA THR A 342 14.06 17.83 26.09
C THR A 342 13.27 17.32 24.88
N ALA A 343 13.29 16.01 24.63
CA ALA A 343 12.45 15.41 23.58
C ALA A 343 10.96 15.75 23.78
N LYS A 344 10.48 15.83 25.02
CA LYS A 344 9.10 16.23 25.33
C LYS A 344 8.82 17.70 25.03
N ASP A 345 9.79 18.59 25.19
CA ASP A 345 9.64 20.00 24.83
C ASP A 345 9.51 20.15 23.30
N TRP A 346 10.24 19.33 22.54
CA TRP A 346 10.11 19.26 21.09
C TRP A 346 8.74 18.73 20.64
N VAL A 347 8.21 17.68 21.28
CA VAL A 347 6.82 17.22 21.06
C VAL A 347 5.82 18.35 21.33
N GLY A 348 5.88 18.97 22.51
CA GLY A 348 4.95 20.03 22.88
C GLY A 348 5.01 21.25 21.94
N ARG A 349 6.18 21.55 21.37
CA ARG A 349 6.33 22.55 20.32
C ARG A 349 5.72 22.11 19.00
N GLY A 350 5.90 20.85 18.60
CA GLY A 350 5.24 20.24 17.45
C GLY A 350 3.73 20.38 17.53
N ASP A 351 3.14 20.02 18.68
CA ASP A 351 1.69 20.11 18.90
C ASP A 351 1.17 21.55 18.76
N ALA A 352 1.93 22.52 19.27
CA ALA A 352 1.59 23.94 19.18
C ALA A 352 1.62 24.45 17.73
N LEU A 353 2.56 23.95 16.92
CA LEU A 353 2.66 24.25 15.51
C LEU A 353 1.52 23.60 14.72
N CYS A 354 1.15 22.35 15.02
CA CYS A 354 -0.04 21.69 14.46
C CYS A 354 -1.32 22.49 14.73
N ARG A 355 -1.53 22.94 15.98
CA ARG A 355 -2.67 23.81 16.34
C ARG A 355 -2.67 25.15 15.59
N SER A 356 -1.52 25.59 15.10
CA SER A 356 -1.36 26.83 14.32
C SER A 356 -1.38 26.59 12.81
N GLY A 357 -1.63 25.36 12.34
CA GLY A 357 -1.63 24.98 10.92
C GLY A 357 -0.26 24.92 10.25
N ARG A 358 0.83 24.97 11.03
CA ARG A 358 2.23 24.99 10.54
C ARG A 358 2.81 23.57 10.53
N TYR A 359 2.20 22.69 9.74
CA TYR A 359 2.44 21.25 9.79
C TYR A 359 3.86 20.84 9.39
N ASP A 360 4.45 21.44 8.34
CA ASP A 360 5.82 21.11 7.91
C ASP A 360 6.86 21.43 9.01
N GLU A 361 6.66 22.52 9.75
CA GLU A 361 7.52 22.88 10.87
C GLU A 361 7.29 21.99 12.10
N ALA A 362 6.05 21.52 12.29
CA ALA A 362 5.73 20.55 13.32
C ALA A 362 6.47 19.23 13.08
N VAL A 363 6.48 18.72 11.83
CA VAL A 363 7.23 17.52 11.43
C VAL A 363 8.71 17.65 11.83
N GLY A 364 9.34 18.80 11.55
CA GLY A 364 10.72 19.04 11.96
C GLY A 364 10.93 19.03 13.48
N CYS A 365 9.95 19.48 14.28
CA CYS A 365 10.02 19.40 15.73
C CYS A 365 9.91 17.95 16.23
N TYR A 366 9.02 17.15 15.66
CA TYR A 366 8.91 15.74 16.02
C TYR A 366 10.14 14.95 15.58
N ASP A 367 10.74 15.26 14.43
CA ASP A 367 12.01 14.67 14.00
C ASP A 367 13.12 14.90 15.04
N GLN A 368 13.22 16.12 15.59
CA GLN A 368 14.16 16.40 16.68
C GLN A 368 13.83 15.60 17.95
N ALA A 369 12.55 15.44 18.31
CA ALA A 369 12.16 14.62 19.45
C ALA A 369 12.55 13.13 19.25
N ILE A 370 12.34 12.61 18.05
CA ILE A 370 12.64 11.22 17.66
C ILE A 370 14.16 10.99 17.61
N GLU A 371 14.94 11.94 17.09
CA GLU A 371 16.41 11.86 17.10
C GLU A 371 16.97 11.80 18.53
N MET A 372 16.33 12.48 19.48
CA MET A 372 16.72 12.44 20.89
C MET A 372 16.27 11.16 21.59
N VAL A 373 15.02 10.73 21.35
CA VAL A 373 14.40 9.55 21.94
C VAL A 373 13.55 8.86 20.89
N SER A 374 14.12 7.82 20.26
CA SER A 374 13.48 7.14 19.13
C SER A 374 12.22 6.36 19.48
N GLU A 375 12.05 6.01 20.76
CA GLU A 375 10.94 5.18 21.29
C GLU A 375 9.76 6.03 21.81
N LEU A 376 9.76 7.34 21.55
CA LEU A 376 8.71 8.23 22.03
C LEU A 376 7.47 8.14 21.15
N ALA A 377 6.50 7.30 21.54
CA ALA A 377 5.26 7.07 20.80
C ALA A 377 4.51 8.37 20.45
N ASP A 378 4.37 9.29 21.41
CA ASP A 378 3.74 10.61 21.21
C ASP A 378 4.38 11.42 20.06
N ALA A 379 5.70 11.32 19.88
CA ALA A 379 6.39 12.05 18.81
C ALA A 379 6.11 11.45 17.44
N TRP A 380 6.04 10.12 17.36
CA TRP A 380 5.67 9.42 16.14
C TRP A 380 4.20 9.66 15.77
N ASP A 381 3.30 9.61 16.75
CA ASP A 381 1.88 9.92 16.55
C ASP A 381 1.67 11.35 16.06
N GLY A 382 2.22 12.35 16.77
CA GLY A 382 2.13 13.75 16.39
C GLY A 382 2.75 14.06 15.01
N LYS A 383 3.82 13.35 14.64
CA LYS A 383 4.40 13.43 13.29
C LYS A 383 3.44 12.84 12.24
N GLY A 384 2.79 11.74 12.56
CA GLY A 384 1.75 11.13 11.74
C GLY A 384 0.62 12.12 11.47
N ASP A 385 0.10 12.78 12.51
CA ASP A 385 -0.97 13.78 12.40
C ASP A 385 -0.58 14.93 11.48
N ALA A 386 0.63 15.48 11.66
CA ALA A 386 1.12 16.57 10.82
C ALA A 386 1.25 16.14 9.34
N LEU A 387 1.70 14.91 9.08
CA LEU A 387 1.81 14.35 7.74
C LEU A 387 0.44 14.07 7.12
N GLN A 388 -0.54 13.64 7.92
CA GLN A 388 -1.91 13.48 7.46
C GLN A 388 -2.50 14.83 7.03
N MET A 389 -2.29 15.89 7.81
CA MET A 389 -2.77 17.24 7.48
C MET A 389 -2.14 17.84 6.23
N THR A 390 -0.94 17.38 5.84
CA THR A 390 -0.27 17.78 4.59
C THR A 390 -0.59 16.85 3.41
N GLY A 391 -1.45 15.84 3.60
CA GLY A 391 -1.85 14.89 2.57
C GLY A 391 -0.85 13.77 2.31
N SER A 392 0.19 13.64 3.13
CA SER A 392 1.18 12.57 3.06
C SER A 392 0.71 11.31 3.79
N TYR A 393 -0.46 10.78 3.40
CA TYR A 393 -1.18 9.74 4.14
C TYR A 393 -0.37 8.46 4.38
N ASP A 394 0.39 7.97 3.39
CA ASP A 394 1.19 6.75 3.56
C ASP A 394 2.34 6.94 4.55
N LYS A 395 2.93 8.14 4.60
CA LYS A 395 3.95 8.46 5.60
C LYS A 395 3.33 8.60 6.98
N ALA A 396 2.12 9.14 7.07
CA ALA A 396 1.37 9.23 8.32
C ALA A 396 1.09 7.83 8.89
N VAL A 397 0.57 6.90 8.06
CA VAL A 397 0.35 5.49 8.48
C VAL A 397 1.61 4.87 9.06
N ARG A 398 2.78 5.03 8.42
CA ARG A 398 4.06 4.51 8.93
C ARG A 398 4.47 5.14 10.27
N CYS A 399 4.15 6.41 10.48
CA CYS A 399 4.44 7.07 11.74
C CYS A 399 3.54 6.50 12.85
N TYR A 400 2.25 6.29 12.58
CA TYR A 400 1.36 5.62 13.55
C TYR A 400 1.77 4.16 13.80
N ASP A 401 2.17 3.41 12.76
CA ASP A 401 2.70 2.04 12.94
C ASP A 401 3.90 2.04 13.90
N ARG A 402 4.79 3.02 13.76
CA ARG A 402 5.95 3.16 14.64
C ARG A 402 5.56 3.59 16.06
N ALA A 403 4.56 4.46 16.21
CA ALA A 403 4.01 4.81 17.52
C ALA A 403 3.44 3.57 18.22
N LEU A 404 2.67 2.76 17.49
CA LEU A 404 2.02 1.55 17.98
C LEU A 404 2.99 0.38 18.25
N GLU A 405 4.14 0.35 17.59
CA GLU A 405 5.22 -0.58 17.93
C GLU A 405 5.78 -0.30 19.33
N PHE A 406 5.86 0.97 19.72
CA PHE A 406 6.37 1.38 21.03
C PHE A 406 5.30 1.42 22.11
N ASP A 407 4.06 1.77 21.75
CA ASP A 407 2.90 1.73 22.63
C ASP A 407 1.68 1.09 21.92
N PRO A 408 1.53 -0.24 22.01
CA PRO A 408 0.42 -0.95 21.36
C PRO A 408 -0.96 -0.59 21.92
N ASP A 409 -1.03 -0.05 23.14
CA ASP A 409 -2.27 0.34 23.82
C ASP A 409 -2.56 1.85 23.63
N PHE A 410 -1.96 2.50 22.64
CA PHE A 410 -2.22 3.90 22.31
C PHE A 410 -3.48 4.06 21.45
N ALA A 411 -4.64 4.21 22.10
CA ALA A 411 -5.96 4.27 21.45
C ALA A 411 -6.06 5.37 20.39
N GLU A 412 -5.56 6.58 20.68
CA GLU A 412 -5.57 7.70 19.74
C GLU A 412 -4.76 7.40 18.48
N SER A 413 -3.61 6.74 18.58
CA SER A 413 -2.80 6.40 17.40
C SER A 413 -3.46 5.36 16.51
N TRP A 414 -4.13 4.36 17.10
CA TRP A 414 -4.99 3.45 16.35
C TRP A 414 -6.12 4.19 15.63
N TYR A 415 -6.76 5.15 16.30
CA TYR A 415 -7.80 6.00 15.72
C TYR A 415 -7.28 6.85 14.56
N HIS A 416 -6.16 7.55 14.73
CA HIS A 416 -5.53 8.39 13.70
C HIS A 416 -5.10 7.58 12.48
N LYS A 417 -4.52 6.39 12.70
CA LYS A 417 -4.21 5.42 11.64
C LYS A 417 -5.46 4.99 10.88
N GLY A 418 -6.54 4.64 11.60
CA GLY A 418 -7.83 4.27 10.99
C GLY A 418 -8.40 5.38 10.11
N ASN A 419 -8.35 6.63 10.60
CA ASN A 419 -8.81 7.80 9.84
C ASN A 419 -8.00 8.00 8.57
N THR A 420 -6.67 7.89 8.66
CA THR A 420 -5.77 8.01 7.50
C THR A 420 -5.99 6.89 6.49
N LEU A 421 -6.20 5.65 6.93
CA LEU A 421 -6.52 4.52 6.05
C LEU A 421 -7.88 4.72 5.35
N GLN A 422 -8.86 5.33 6.02
CA GLN A 422 -10.12 5.71 5.39
C GLN A 422 -9.89 6.75 4.28
N MET A 423 -9.00 7.72 4.48
CA MET A 423 -8.64 8.70 3.43
C MET A 423 -7.94 8.04 2.23
N LEU A 424 -7.23 6.94 2.45
CA LEU A 424 -6.64 6.08 1.43
C LEU A 424 -7.63 5.06 0.81
N LEU A 425 -8.91 5.12 1.18
CA LEU A 425 -9.95 4.17 0.75
C LEU A 425 -9.70 2.71 1.17
N ARG A 426 -8.83 2.47 2.16
CA ARG A 426 -8.51 1.16 2.74
C ARG A 426 -9.48 0.85 3.89
N PHE A 427 -10.75 0.67 3.56
CA PHE A 427 -11.84 0.66 4.55
C PHE A 427 -11.79 -0.49 5.55
N ASP A 428 -11.46 -1.72 5.12
CA ASP A 428 -11.41 -2.87 6.05
C ASP A 428 -10.28 -2.73 7.07
N GLU A 429 -9.12 -2.24 6.65
CA GLU A 429 -7.98 -1.97 7.55
C GLU A 429 -8.30 -0.81 8.51
N ALA A 430 -9.03 0.21 8.04
CA ALA A 430 -9.52 1.27 8.90
C ALA A 430 -10.47 0.72 9.98
N LEU A 431 -11.39 -0.20 9.63
CA LEU A 431 -12.27 -0.84 10.60
C LEU A 431 -11.50 -1.59 11.68
N MET A 432 -10.48 -2.37 11.31
CA MET A 432 -9.62 -3.05 12.27
C MET A 432 -8.93 -2.07 13.24
N CYS A 433 -8.45 -0.93 12.72
CA CYS A 433 -7.82 0.08 13.57
C CYS A 433 -8.82 0.72 14.54
N TYR A 434 -10.05 1.01 14.10
CA TYR A 434 -11.09 1.49 15.01
C TYR A 434 -11.50 0.45 16.04
N ASP A 435 -11.54 -0.84 15.66
CA ASP A 435 -11.82 -1.93 16.59
C ASP A 435 -10.76 -2.02 17.70
N GLU A 436 -9.47 -1.90 17.37
CA GLU A 436 -8.41 -1.85 18.37
C GLU A 436 -8.49 -0.61 19.25
N ALA A 437 -8.71 0.58 18.66
CA ALA A 437 -8.92 1.81 19.43
C ALA A 437 -10.06 1.66 20.44
N LEU A 438 -11.18 1.06 20.03
CA LEU A 438 -12.37 0.83 20.87
C LEU A 438 -12.20 -0.31 21.87
N ARG A 439 -11.35 -1.30 21.57
CA ARG A 439 -10.96 -2.34 22.54
C ARG A 439 -10.18 -1.73 23.71
N ILE A 440 -9.31 -0.77 23.40
CA ILE A 440 -8.48 -0.06 24.38
C ILE A 440 -9.32 0.97 25.15
N ASP A 441 -10.04 1.84 24.42
CA ASP A 441 -10.96 2.82 24.99
C ASP A 441 -12.38 2.67 24.42
N PRO A 442 -13.25 1.90 25.10
CA PRO A 442 -14.65 1.76 24.71
C PRO A 442 -15.48 3.05 24.80
N GLN A 443 -14.99 4.10 25.47
CA GLN A 443 -15.67 5.39 25.62
C GLN A 443 -15.26 6.40 24.54
N PHE A 444 -14.53 5.98 23.51
CA PHE A 444 -14.08 6.85 22.44
C PHE A 444 -15.20 7.09 21.39
N ALA A 445 -16.10 8.03 21.69
CA ALA A 445 -17.26 8.35 20.84
C ALA A 445 -16.88 8.71 19.39
N GLU A 446 -15.76 9.40 19.17
CA GLU A 446 -15.28 9.75 17.83
C GLU A 446 -14.91 8.51 17.00
N ALA A 447 -14.23 7.54 17.62
CA ALA A 447 -13.87 6.27 16.98
C ALA A 447 -15.11 5.45 16.60
N TRP A 448 -16.11 5.36 17.48
CA TRP A 448 -17.40 4.75 17.17
C TRP A 448 -18.08 5.41 15.96
N ASN A 449 -18.13 6.74 15.92
CA ASN A 449 -18.71 7.47 14.79
C ASN A 449 -17.91 7.23 13.49
N LYS A 450 -16.57 7.25 13.51
CA LYS A 450 -15.76 6.98 12.30
C LYS A 450 -15.88 5.53 11.82
N LYS A 451 -15.98 4.57 12.73
CA LYS A 451 -16.27 3.17 12.39
C LYS A 451 -17.63 3.06 11.69
N GLY A 452 -18.68 3.67 12.26
CA GLY A 452 -20.01 3.73 11.65
C GLY A 452 -20.01 4.40 10.26
N MET A 453 -19.29 5.51 10.09
CA MET A 453 -19.13 6.17 8.79
C MET A 453 -18.46 5.25 7.75
N THR A 454 -17.47 4.47 8.18
CA THR A 454 -16.77 3.50 7.31
C THR A 454 -17.71 2.37 6.88
N LEU A 455 -18.49 1.81 7.81
CA LEU A 455 -19.49 0.78 7.54
C LEU A 455 -20.58 1.28 6.59
N ASN A 456 -21.01 2.53 6.75
CA ASN A 456 -21.93 3.20 5.83
C ASN A 456 -21.38 3.23 4.39
N ARG A 457 -20.09 3.58 4.20
CA ARG A 457 -19.45 3.59 2.88
C ARG A 457 -19.37 2.19 2.26
N LEU A 458 -19.25 1.15 3.08
CA LEU A 458 -19.26 -0.25 2.67
C LEU A 458 -20.67 -0.83 2.47
N GLY A 459 -21.73 -0.06 2.71
CA GLY A 459 -23.12 -0.52 2.60
C GLY A 459 -23.61 -1.39 3.77
N ARG A 460 -22.84 -1.48 4.85
CA ARG A 460 -23.16 -2.25 6.08
C ARG A 460 -23.97 -1.39 7.05
N TYR A 461 -25.15 -0.94 6.61
CA TYR A 461 -25.91 0.12 7.29
C TYR A 461 -26.41 -0.26 8.69
N GLN A 462 -26.79 -1.53 8.93
CA GLN A 462 -27.26 -1.96 10.26
C GLN A 462 -26.14 -1.88 11.30
N GLU A 463 -24.95 -2.39 10.97
CA GLU A 463 -23.79 -2.31 11.86
C GLU A 463 -23.31 -0.87 12.07
N ALA A 464 -23.49 -0.02 11.05
CA ALA A 464 -23.24 1.40 11.17
C ALA A 464 -24.18 2.06 12.20
N LEU A 465 -25.47 1.70 12.21
CA LEU A 465 -26.42 2.20 13.21
C LEU A 465 -26.00 1.85 14.61
N ASP A 466 -25.60 0.60 14.85
CA ASP A 466 -25.14 0.15 16.16
C ASP A 466 -23.94 1.00 16.63
N CYS A 467 -22.99 1.28 15.74
CA CYS A 467 -21.85 2.15 16.05
C CYS A 467 -22.27 3.60 16.36
N PHE A 468 -23.24 4.17 15.62
CA PHE A 468 -23.73 5.51 15.91
C PHE A 468 -24.52 5.57 17.22
N ASP A 469 -25.24 4.50 17.57
CA ASP A 469 -25.94 4.40 18.83
C ASP A 469 -24.97 4.36 20.01
N GLU A 470 -23.89 3.59 19.93
CA GLU A 470 -22.81 3.61 20.92
C GLU A 470 -22.18 5.02 21.06
N ALA A 471 -21.86 5.67 19.93
CA ALA A 471 -21.32 7.03 19.95
C ALA A 471 -22.27 8.03 20.63
N LEU A 472 -23.58 7.88 20.42
CA LEU A 472 -24.62 8.76 20.98
C LEU A 472 -25.01 8.41 22.41
N GLU A 473 -24.80 7.17 22.86
CA GLU A 473 -24.91 6.79 24.27
C GLU A 473 -23.79 7.44 25.08
N ILE A 474 -22.57 7.43 24.56
CA ILE A 474 -21.41 8.09 25.17
C ILE A 474 -21.56 9.62 25.11
N GLU A 475 -21.86 10.17 23.94
CA GLU A 475 -22.01 11.60 23.72
C GLU A 475 -23.34 11.93 23.01
N PRO A 476 -24.43 12.14 23.77
CA PRO A 476 -25.74 12.47 23.18
C PRO A 476 -25.77 13.77 22.36
N GLY A 477 -24.81 14.66 22.60
CA GLY A 477 -24.63 15.94 21.90
C GLY A 477 -23.84 15.85 20.59
N TYR A 478 -23.42 14.65 20.16
CA TYR A 478 -22.57 14.49 18.98
C TYR A 478 -23.36 14.63 17.68
N ALA A 479 -23.47 15.87 17.20
CA ALA A 479 -24.32 16.25 16.08
C ALA A 479 -24.00 15.48 14.77
N ALA A 480 -22.71 15.22 14.51
CA ALA A 480 -22.27 14.45 13.34
C ALA A 480 -22.75 13.00 13.38
N ALA A 481 -22.72 12.34 14.55
CA ALA A 481 -23.23 10.98 14.70
C ALA A 481 -24.73 10.90 14.44
N TRP A 482 -25.53 11.88 14.90
CA TRP A 482 -26.95 11.97 14.56
C TRP A 482 -27.20 12.11 13.06
N ASN A 483 -26.40 12.94 12.36
CA ASN A 483 -26.50 13.10 10.91
C ASN A 483 -26.16 11.79 10.18
N ASN A 484 -25.05 11.16 10.55
CA ASN A 484 -24.61 9.90 9.94
C ASN A 484 -25.60 8.75 10.20
N LYS A 485 -26.18 8.69 11.40
CA LYS A 485 -27.26 7.78 11.76
C LYS A 485 -28.48 7.99 10.88
N SER A 486 -28.88 9.25 10.65
CA SER A 486 -30.02 9.58 9.79
C SER A 486 -29.84 9.06 8.36
N TRP A 487 -28.61 9.11 7.85
CA TRP A 487 -28.28 8.60 6.52
C TRP A 487 -28.37 7.07 6.47
N ALA A 488 -27.83 6.37 7.46
CA ALA A 488 -27.94 4.91 7.57
C ALA A 488 -29.41 4.45 7.65
N LEU A 489 -30.23 5.10 8.47
CA LEU A 489 -31.68 4.83 8.58
C LEU A 489 -32.40 5.04 7.25
N GLN A 490 -32.05 6.10 6.52
CA GLN A 490 -32.62 6.36 5.19
C GLN A 490 -32.29 5.24 4.20
N MET A 491 -31.05 4.74 4.21
CA MET A 491 -30.61 3.64 3.34
C MET A 491 -31.30 2.31 3.68
N LEU A 492 -31.72 2.11 4.93
CA LEU A 492 -32.51 0.96 5.39
C LEU A 492 -34.02 1.11 5.13
N GLY A 493 -34.48 2.31 4.73
CA GLY A 493 -35.91 2.59 4.48
C GLY A 493 -36.69 3.03 5.72
N GLU A 494 -36.01 3.30 6.84
CA GLU A 494 -36.57 3.76 8.11
C GLU A 494 -36.79 5.28 8.11
N GLY A 495 -37.71 5.73 7.27
CA GLY A 495 -37.87 7.14 6.93
C GLY A 495 -38.32 8.06 8.08
N GLU A 496 -39.03 7.55 9.09
CA GLU A 496 -39.48 8.37 10.23
C GLU A 496 -38.39 8.48 11.32
N GLU A 497 -37.67 7.39 11.63
CA GLU A 497 -36.48 7.46 12.48
C GLU A 497 -35.41 8.37 11.84
N ALA A 498 -35.19 8.26 10.53
CA ALA A 498 -34.20 9.08 9.82
C ALA A 498 -34.48 10.58 9.97
N LYS A 499 -35.74 11.01 9.80
CA LYS A 499 -36.13 12.42 10.00
C LYS A 499 -35.90 12.87 11.44
N THR A 500 -36.18 12.00 12.40
CA THR A 500 -35.98 12.29 13.83
C THR A 500 -34.50 12.49 14.13
N ALA A 501 -33.64 11.58 13.68
CA ALA A 501 -32.19 11.68 13.83
C ALA A 501 -31.64 12.96 13.17
N LEU A 502 -32.08 13.29 11.95
CA LEU A 502 -31.66 14.53 11.27
C LEU A 502 -32.11 15.79 12.00
N ASN A 503 -33.31 15.79 12.59
CA ASN A 503 -33.79 16.92 13.40
C ASN A 503 -32.97 17.09 14.68
N ASN A 504 -32.53 15.99 15.31
CA ASN A 504 -31.62 16.05 16.46
C ASN A 504 -30.26 16.65 16.05
N ALA A 505 -29.68 16.22 14.93
CA ALA A 505 -28.43 16.80 14.40
C ALA A 505 -28.56 18.32 14.20
N ARG A 506 -29.65 18.77 13.57
CA ARG A 506 -29.93 20.20 13.33
C ARG A 506 -30.14 20.99 14.61
N ALA A 507 -30.82 20.40 15.61
CA ALA A 507 -31.01 21.05 16.91
C ALA A 507 -29.68 21.29 17.64
N LEU A 508 -28.66 20.46 17.34
CA LEU A 508 -27.31 20.57 17.86
C LEU A 508 -26.39 21.45 16.97
N GLY A 509 -26.93 22.10 15.94
CA GLY A 509 -26.19 23.04 15.10
C GLY A 509 -25.53 22.44 13.85
N TYR A 510 -25.83 21.18 13.50
CA TYR A 510 -25.41 20.60 12.23
C TYR A 510 -26.22 21.25 11.09
N SER A 511 -25.56 22.09 10.28
CA SER A 511 -26.21 22.93 9.26
C SER A 511 -26.28 22.28 7.89
#